data_AF-A0A5C6LLZ7-F1
#
_entry.id   AF-A0A5C6LLZ7-F1
#
_cell.length_a   1.000
_cell.length_b   1.000
_cell.length_c   1.000
_cell.angle_alpha   90.00
_cell.angle_beta   90.00
_cell.angle_gamma   90.00
#
_symmetry.space_group_name_H-M   'P 1'
#
loop_
_entity.id
_entity.type
_entity.pdbx_description
1 polymer ?
#
loop_
_entity_poly.entity_id
_entity_poly.type
_entity_poly.pdbx_seq_one_letter_code
_entity_poly.pdbx_strand_id
1 'polypeptide(L)'
;CVAADSIYANNANRKFCTKYGISTSFVRKGRAAKDEPLRKVLRSELSKERATRLEGSFGTQKQHYSLSRIKARNRKTEILWIFFGIHTANAILMIEKIRNKTAKAA
;
A
#
# COMPACT_ATOMS: atom_id res chain seq x y z
N CYS A 1 12.46 1.87 6.42
CA CYS A 1 11.88 0.51 6.59
C CYS A 1 10.61 0.38 5.75
N VAL A 2 10.46 -0.71 5.00
CA VAL A 2 9.26 -1.03 4.23
C VAL A 2 8.27 -1.79 5.11
N ALA A 3 7.04 -1.27 5.20
CA ALA A 3 5.92 -1.89 5.87
C ALA A 3 5.14 -2.77 4.88
N ALA A 4 5.54 -4.03 4.75
CA ALA A 4 4.93 -4.97 3.82
C ALA A 4 3.98 -5.94 4.52
N ASP A 5 3.02 -6.47 3.76
CA ASP A 5 2.07 -7.47 4.24
C ASP A 5 2.77 -8.78 4.65
N SER A 6 2.19 -9.52 5.59
CA SER A 6 2.76 -10.77 6.10
C SER A 6 2.85 -11.85 5.01
N ILE A 7 1.97 -11.83 4.00
CA ILE A 7 2.05 -12.75 2.85
C ILE A 7 3.37 -12.60 2.07
N TYR A 8 3.98 -11.41 2.10
CA TYR A 8 5.25 -11.14 1.43
C TYR A 8 6.47 -11.51 2.28
N ALA A 9 6.28 -11.96 3.53
CA ALA A 9 7.35 -12.29 4.46
C ALA A 9 8.02 -13.66 4.17
N ASN A 10 8.15 -14.03 2.89
CA ASN A 10 8.73 -15.28 2.41
C ASN A 10 10.27 -15.19 2.25
N ASN A 11 10.93 -16.34 2.02
CA ASN A 11 12.39 -16.41 1.93
C ASN A 11 12.96 -15.67 0.71
N ALA A 12 12.29 -15.74 -0.44
CA ALA A 12 12.73 -15.08 -1.67
C ALA A 12 12.76 -13.56 -1.47
N ASN A 13 11.69 -12.99 -0.92
CA ASN A 13 11.57 -11.57 -0.63
C ASN A 13 12.55 -11.12 0.45
N ARG A 14 12.79 -11.92 1.49
CA ARG A 14 13.80 -11.60 2.51
C ARG A 14 15.21 -11.55 1.94
N LYS A 15 15.57 -12.51 1.07
CA LYS A 15 16.86 -12.52 0.36
C LYS A 15 16.98 -11.29 -0.56
N PHE A 16 15.93 -10.99 -1.32
CA PHE A 16 15.85 -9.81 -2.17
C PHE A 16 16.08 -8.53 -1.36
N CYS A 17 15.30 -8.31 -0.30
CA CYS A 17 15.42 -7.12 0.53
C CYS A 17 16.82 -6.99 1.16
N THR A 18 17.40 -8.10 1.63
CA THR A 18 18.76 -8.09 2.18
C THR A 18 19.80 -7.72 1.13
N LYS A 19 19.71 -8.30 -0.09
CA LYS A 19 20.62 -8.00 -1.22
C LYS A 19 20.65 -6.51 -1.57
N TYR A 20 19.51 -5.84 -1.49
CA TYR A 20 19.39 -4.41 -1.82
C TYR A 20 19.41 -3.48 -0.60
N GLY A 21 19.77 -3.97 0.60
CA GLY A 21 19.82 -3.14 1.81
C GLY A 21 18.45 -2.60 2.27
N ILE A 22 17.35 -3.19 1.79
CA ILE A 22 15.99 -2.77 2.11
C ILE A 22 15.63 -3.31 3.50
N SER A 23 15.51 -2.41 4.48
CA SER A 23 15.01 -2.78 5.81
C SER A 23 13.52 -3.07 5.76
N THR A 24 13.09 -4.23 6.24
CA THR A 24 11.67 -4.67 6.21
C THR A 24 11.05 -4.76 7.60
N SER A 25 9.74 -4.57 7.71
CA SER A 25 8.96 -4.78 8.94
C SER A 25 8.67 -6.26 9.26
N PHE A 26 9.12 -7.22 8.44
CA PHE A 26 8.79 -8.63 8.62
C PHE A 26 9.17 -9.19 9.98
N VAL A 27 8.37 -10.14 10.48
CA VAL A 27 8.72 -10.93 11.67
C VAL A 27 10.01 -11.71 11.37
N ARG A 28 11.01 -11.66 12.26
CA ARG A 28 12.26 -12.42 12.07
C ARG A 28 11.98 -13.92 12.19
N LYS A 29 12.83 -14.71 11.53
CA LYS A 29 12.89 -16.16 11.74
C LYS A 29 13.94 -16.47 12.79
N GLY A 30 13.70 -17.52 13.59
CA GLY A 30 14.64 -17.97 14.62
C GLY A 30 14.53 -17.18 15.93
N ARG A 31 15.61 -17.22 16.72
CA ARG A 31 15.66 -16.66 18.08
C ARG A 31 15.47 -15.15 18.08
N ALA A 32 14.68 -14.65 19.03
CA ALA A 32 14.48 -13.23 19.24
C ALA A 32 15.80 -12.52 19.57
N ALA A 33 16.00 -11.35 18.96
CA ALA A 33 17.11 -10.47 19.29
C ALA A 33 16.81 -9.66 20.56
N LYS A 34 17.83 -9.11 21.21
CA LYS A 34 17.69 -8.31 22.44
C LYS A 34 16.75 -7.11 22.28
N ASP A 35 16.67 -6.56 21.06
CA ASP A 35 15.88 -5.38 20.69
C ASP A 35 14.51 -5.73 20.07
N GLU A 36 14.07 -6.99 20.13
CA GLU A 36 12.76 -7.40 19.61
C GLU A 36 11.56 -6.63 20.22
N PRO A 37 11.54 -6.23 21.51
CA PRO A 37 10.45 -5.43 22.06
C PRO A 37 10.23 -4.12 21.30
N LEU A 38 11.32 -3.39 21.01
CA LEU A 38 11.26 -2.13 20.26
C LEU A 38 10.83 -2.38 18.81
N ARG A 39 11.37 -3.42 18.17
CA ARG A 39 10.98 -3.80 16.80
C ARG A 39 9.50 -4.17 16.70
N LYS A 40 8.93 -4.79 17.73
CA LYS A 40 7.51 -5.15 17.77
C LYS A 40 6.62 -3.90 17.77
N VAL A 41 6.97 -2.90 18.57
CA VAL A 41 6.27 -1.61 18.58
C VAL A 41 6.37 -0.93 17.22
N LEU A 42 7.58 -0.81 16.66
CA LEU A 42 7.78 -0.22 15.33
C LEU A 42 6.98 -0.94 14.24
N ARG A 43 6.96 -2.28 14.27
CA ARG A 43 6.18 -3.10 13.33
C ARG A 43 4.68 -2.83 13.47
N SER A 44 4.18 -2.71 14.70
CA SER A 44 2.78 -2.40 14.98
C SER A 44 2.38 -1.06 14.37
N GLU A 45 3.14 0.00 14.66
CA GLU A 45 2.84 1.34 14.14
C GLU A 45 2.92 1.40 12.61
N LEU A 46 3.94 0.80 12.01
CA LEU A 46 4.04 0.67 10.56
C LEU A 46 2.86 -0.08 9.94
N SER A 47 2.35 -1.11 10.62
CA SER A 47 1.19 -1.87 10.14
C SER A 47 -0.09 -1.06 10.22
N LYS A 48 -0.28 -0.28 11.29
CA LYS A 48 -1.42 0.63 11.46
C LYS A 48 -1.43 1.70 10.36
N GLU A 49 -0.31 2.40 10.19
CA GLU A 49 -0.14 3.42 9.14
C GLU A 49 -0.45 2.87 7.74
N ARG A 50 0.07 1.68 7.43
CA ARG A 50 -0.22 1.00 6.17
C ARG A 50 -1.72 0.71 6.00
N ALA A 51 -2.35 0.14 7.03
CA ALA A 51 -3.76 -0.22 7.00
C ALA A 51 -4.64 1.03 6.83
N THR A 52 -4.41 2.08 7.61
CA THR A 52 -5.14 3.34 7.54
C THR A 52 -5.00 4.01 6.17
N ARG A 53 -3.80 4.03 5.58
CA ARG A 53 -3.61 4.57 4.22
C ARG A 53 -4.37 3.78 3.16
N LEU A 54 -4.32 2.45 3.22
CA LEU A 54 -5.04 1.59 2.28
C LEU A 54 -6.56 1.75 2.42
N GLU A 55 -7.06 1.73 3.65
CA GLU A 55 -8.48 1.90 3.94
C GLU A 55 -8.98 3.28 3.48
N GLY A 56 -8.22 4.34 3.72
CA GLY A 56 -8.53 5.69 3.22
C GLY A 56 -8.66 5.71 1.70
N SER A 57 -7.71 5.10 0.98
CA SER A 57 -7.78 4.98 -0.49
C SER A 57 -9.01 4.21 -0.95
N PHE A 58 -9.34 3.08 -0.31
CA PHE A 58 -10.54 2.32 -0.64
C PHE A 58 -11.82 3.09 -0.34
N GLY A 59 -11.86 3.84 0.76
CA GLY A 59 -12.97 4.71 1.13
C GLY A 59 -13.23 5.76 0.05
N THR A 60 -12.18 6.49 -0.39
CA THR A 60 -12.29 7.46 -1.48
C THR A 60 -12.77 6.82 -2.77
N GLN A 61 -12.20 5.68 -3.16
CA GLN A 61 -12.59 4.98 -4.40
C GLN A 61 -14.06 4.51 -4.36
N LYS A 62 -14.51 3.99 -3.21
CA LYS A 62 -15.91 3.56 -3.02
C LYS A 62 -16.88 4.73 -3.06
N GLN A 63 -16.62 5.78 -2.27
CA GLN A 63 -17.58 6.87 -2.06
C GLN A 63 -17.51 7.95 -3.16
N HIS A 64 -16.30 8.44 -3.47
CA HIS A 64 -16.12 9.54 -4.42
C HIS A 64 -16.12 9.05 -5.88
N TYR A 65 -15.56 7.86 -6.14
CA TYR A 65 -15.46 7.29 -7.50
C TYR A 65 -16.52 6.22 -7.77
N SER A 66 -17.60 6.20 -6.98
CA SER A 66 -18.77 5.35 -7.20
C SER A 66 -18.51 3.83 -7.26
N LEU A 67 -17.37 3.33 -6.76
CA LEU A 67 -17.11 1.88 -6.70
C LEU A 67 -17.94 1.17 -5.63
N SER A 68 -18.65 1.90 -4.75
CA SER A 68 -19.67 1.32 -3.86
C SER A 68 -20.96 0.96 -4.59
N ARG A 69 -21.22 1.56 -5.77
CA ARG A 69 -22.46 1.37 -6.52
C ARG A 69 -22.31 0.22 -7.49
N ILE A 70 -23.33 -0.65 -7.55
CA ILE A 70 -23.41 -1.74 -8.51
C ILE A 70 -23.77 -1.16 -9.88
N LYS A 71 -22.74 -0.92 -10.72
CA LYS A 71 -22.89 -0.39 -12.09
C LYS A 71 -22.58 -1.42 -13.17
N ALA A 72 -21.91 -2.51 -12.81
CA ALA A 72 -21.65 -3.66 -13.66
C ALA A 72 -22.24 -4.92 -13.02
N ARG A 73 -22.70 -5.88 -13.84
CA ARG A 73 -23.36 -7.12 -13.38
C ARG A 73 -22.76 -8.41 -13.95
N ASN A 74 -21.75 -8.31 -14.80
CA ASN A 74 -21.04 -9.46 -15.37
C ASN A 74 -19.59 -9.41 -14.88
N ARG A 75 -18.97 -10.56 -14.60
CA ARG A 75 -17.60 -10.64 -14.09
C ARG A 75 -16.59 -9.80 -14.90
N LYS A 76 -16.65 -9.87 -16.24
CA LYS A 76 -15.75 -9.10 -17.11
C LYS A 76 -15.96 -7.58 -16.97
N THR A 77 -17.21 -7.15 -16.87
CA THR A 77 -17.55 -5.72 -16.76
C THR A 77 -17.32 -5.19 -15.36
N GLU A 78 -17.46 -6.01 -14.32
CA GLU A 78 -17.10 -5.66 -12.93
C GLU A 78 -15.61 -5.41 -12.79
N ILE A 79 -14.77 -6.31 -13.32
CA ILE A 79 -13.31 -6.13 -13.32
C ILE A 79 -12.95 -4.84 -14.05
N LEU A 80 -13.56 -4.59 -15.22
CA LEU A 80 -13.32 -3.38 -16.00
C LEU A 80 -13.76 -2.11 -15.24
N TRP A 81 -14.91 -2.15 -14.59
CA TRP A 81 -15.46 -1.03 -13.82
C TRP A 81 -14.55 -0.67 -12.64
N ILE A 82 -14.14 -1.67 -11.85
CA ILE A 82 -13.20 -1.48 -10.74
C ILE A 82 -11.87 -0.95 -11.26
N PHE A 83 -11.35 -1.52 -12.35
CA PHE A 83 -10.09 -1.09 -12.96
C PHE A 83 -10.12 0.38 -13.32
N PHE A 84 -11.13 0.84 -14.07
CA PHE A 84 -11.24 2.24 -14.47
C PHE A 84 -11.52 3.18 -13.30
N GLY A 85 -12.32 2.77 -12.30
CA GLY A 85 -12.57 3.59 -11.11
C GLY A 85 -11.29 3.84 -10.31
N ILE A 86 -10.47 2.81 -10.12
CA ILE A 86 -9.17 2.93 -9.43
C ILE A 86 -8.19 3.79 -10.25
N HIS A 87 -8.10 3.57 -11.57
CA HIS A 87 -7.17 4.33 -12.42
C HIS A 87 -7.55 5.80 -12.53
N THR A 88 -8.85 6.11 -12.63
CA THR A 88 -9.33 7.50 -12.63
C THR A 88 -8.95 8.20 -11.33
N ALA A 89 -9.16 7.56 -10.18
CA ALA A 89 -8.77 8.11 -8.88
C ALA A 89 -7.26 8.39 -8.79
N ASN A 90 -6.45 7.45 -9.26
CA ASN A 90 -4.99 7.60 -9.25
C ASN A 90 -4.50 8.67 -10.23
N ALA A 91 -5.11 8.78 -11.41
CA ALA A 91 -4.75 9.77 -12.43
C ALA A 91 -4.97 11.20 -11.91
N ILE A 92 -6.08 11.47 -11.23
CA ILE A 92 -6.37 12.78 -10.64
C ILE A 92 -5.31 13.14 -9.58
N LEU A 93 -4.96 12.19 -8.70
CA LEU A 93 -3.89 12.39 -7.71
C LEU A 93 -2.52 12.66 -8.36
N MET A 94 -2.24 12.02 -9.51
CA MET A 94 -1.01 12.26 -10.25
C MET A 94 -0.97 13.65 -10.88
N ILE A 95 -2.07 14.12 -11.46
CA ILE A 95 -2.16 15.45 -12.06
C ILE A 95 -1.83 16.52 -11.03
N GLU A 96 -2.41 16.43 -9.83
CA GLU A 96 -2.15 17.37 -8.74
C GLU A 96 -0.67 17.36 -8.32
N LYS A 97 -0.08 16.16 -8.18
CA LYS A 97 1.35 16.01 -7.86
C LYS A 97 2.27 16.63 -8.92
N ILE A 98 1.96 16.43 -10.21
CA ILE A 98 2.76 16.98 -11.31
C ILE A 98 2.69 18.50 -11.27
N ARG A 99 1.49 19.07 -11.16
CA ARG A 99 1.28 20.53 -11.07
C ARG A 99 2.06 21.15 -9.91
N ASN A 100 1.98 20.54 -8.72
CA ASN A 100 2.69 21.01 -7.54
C ASN A 100 4.21 20.89 -7.67
N LYS A 101 4.71 19.89 -8.42
CA LYS A 101 6.14 19.75 -8.70
C LYS A 101 6.63 20.82 -9.68
N THR A 102 5.87 21.09 -10.74
CA THR A 102 6.19 22.15 -11.71
C THR A 102 6.18 23.53 -11.05
N ALA A 103 5.19 23.82 -10.20
CA ALA A 103 5.10 25.09 -9.48
C ALA A 103 6.22 25.33 -8.47
N LYS A 104 6.86 24.27 -7.94
CA LYS A 104 8.02 24.37 -7.04
C LYS A 104 9.36 24.50 -7.78
N ALA A 105 9.38 24.19 -9.07
CA ALA A 105 10.58 24.23 -9.90
C ALA A 105 10.69 25.54 -10.71
N ALA A 106 9.58 26.27 -10.84
CA ALA A 106 9.54 27.66 -11.32
C ALA A 106 9.79 28.62 -10.15
#